data_AF-A0A4Q2L3H2-F1
#
_entry.id   AF-A0A4Q2L3H2-F1
#
_cell.length_a   1.000
_cell.length_b   1.000
_cell.length_c   1.000
_cell.angle_alpha   90.00
_cell.angle_beta   90.00
_cell.angle_gamma   90.00
#
_symmetry.space_group_name_H-M   'P 1'
#
loop_
_entity.id
_entity.type
_entity.pdbx_description
1 polymer ?
#
loop_
_entity_poly.entity_id
_entity_poly.type
_entity_poly.pdbx_seq_one_letter_code
_entity_poly.pdbx_strand_id
1 'polypeptide(L)'
;MLGSLGAAIICATTILPSQSEQAQAVSANPQVLAQTLMNARAQGRFDSISFGVVSQIIAPVARGESPAAGCRLDVRVFQILVLTLNEYGSLFISDLLRSCPGVLQDPPCPTSYTSPHCSDPGRAVDFVRVGGTRITGGTGSIPFLRFLDSIVPWGTQAGQSGCGSSISLEYITSRFADSCDHLHLAIPTTGVVRDATTRESDLAKLAIGSADFNGDGRSDVFRIVPTGTLSYYQGNGQGSWLSPAGISIGSSWDAMGKVIAPGDFSGDGASDVIGITTDGAMRLYPGNGAGSWANAGGTVIGSGWNAFTSVFSPGDFNGDGGADIIGVRPDGTMLLYSGNGSGGWTSPAGQVIGSGWDVFTKLLSPGDFSGDAKPDVLAVTAAGSLRIYTGDGSGSWAEPLGIVIGSEWDQFINLTSPGDFTGDGATDILGVTDDGVLRLYRGNGAGGWGTHSGEQIGTGWH
;
A
#
# COMPACT_ATOMS: atom_id res chain seq x y z
N MET A 1 -59.66 18.73 37.52
CA MET A 1 -58.36 19.14 38.09
C MET A 1 -57.54 17.89 38.34
N LEU A 2 -56.25 17.98 38.05
CA LEU A 2 -55.28 16.92 37.82
C LEU A 2 -54.86 16.13 39.09
N GLY A 3 -54.37 14.90 38.87
CA GLY A 3 -53.55 14.10 39.80
C GLY A 3 -53.57 12.61 39.44
N SER A 4 -52.81 12.17 38.41
CA SER A 4 -51.59 11.33 38.50
C SER A 4 -51.59 10.30 39.65
N LEU A 5 -51.47 9.00 39.40
CA LEU A 5 -50.24 8.31 38.97
C LEU A 5 -50.59 7.02 38.21
N GLY A 6 -50.12 6.89 36.97
CA GLY A 6 -50.15 5.65 36.21
C GLY A 6 -48.86 4.86 36.44
N ALA A 7 -48.99 3.59 36.80
CA ALA A 7 -47.89 2.63 36.82
C ALA A 7 -47.49 2.29 35.38
N ALA A 8 -46.26 2.62 35.00
CA ALA A 8 -45.67 2.19 33.73
C ALA A 8 -45.19 0.74 33.88
N ILE A 9 -45.84 -0.16 33.15
CA ILE A 9 -45.35 -1.52 32.90
C ILE A 9 -44.13 -1.40 31.97
N ILE A 10 -42.96 -1.73 32.49
CA ILE A 10 -41.70 -1.79 31.75
C ILE A 10 -41.75 -3.04 30.86
N CYS A 11 -41.94 -2.85 29.55
CA CYS A 11 -41.59 -3.87 28.57
C CYS A 11 -40.07 -3.95 28.47
N ALA A 12 -39.47 -4.96 29.09
CA ALA A 12 -38.10 -5.34 28.84
C ALA A 12 -38.01 -5.99 27.45
N THR A 13 -37.75 -5.19 26.42
CA THR A 13 -37.20 -5.72 25.17
C THR A 13 -35.75 -6.08 25.40
N THR A 14 -35.48 -7.37 25.57
CA THR A 14 -34.14 -7.94 25.37
C THR A 14 -33.72 -7.64 23.93
N ILE A 15 -32.92 -6.59 23.77
CA ILE A 15 -32.19 -6.34 22.52
C ILE A 15 -31.12 -7.42 22.45
N LEU A 16 -31.32 -8.39 21.56
CA LEU A 16 -30.23 -9.25 21.08
C LEU A 16 -29.21 -8.33 20.40
N PRO A 17 -27.91 -8.40 20.72
CA PRO A 17 -26.92 -7.62 19.99
C PRO A 17 -26.99 -8.01 18.51
N SER A 18 -27.10 -6.99 17.65
CA SER A 18 -26.98 -7.14 16.20
C SER A 18 -25.62 -7.74 15.85
N GLN A 19 -25.59 -8.65 14.88
CA GLN A 19 -24.37 -9.30 14.39
C GLN A 19 -23.46 -8.35 13.60
N SER A 20 -22.93 -7.32 14.26
CA SER A 20 -22.03 -6.34 13.67
C SER A 20 -20.87 -5.95 14.61
N GLU A 21 -20.42 -6.88 15.45
CA GLU A 21 -19.18 -6.74 16.24
C GLU A 21 -18.27 -7.95 16.00
N GLN A 22 -17.02 -7.65 15.62
CA GLN A 22 -15.91 -8.53 15.24
C GLN A 22 -15.81 -8.89 13.75
N ALA A 23 -15.18 -8.01 12.96
CA ALA A 23 -14.38 -8.44 11.82
C ALA A 23 -13.24 -9.33 12.36
N GLN A 24 -13.35 -10.64 12.17
CA GLN A 24 -12.49 -11.62 12.82
C GLN A 24 -11.18 -11.74 12.03
N ALA A 25 -10.08 -11.19 12.56
CA ALA A 25 -8.75 -11.39 12.00
C ALA A 25 -8.45 -12.89 11.82
N VAL A 26 -7.85 -13.28 10.68
CA VAL A 26 -7.47 -14.68 10.41
C VAL A 26 -6.59 -15.18 11.55
N SER A 27 -6.97 -16.30 12.17
CA SER A 27 -6.26 -16.84 13.31
C SER A 27 -4.76 -17.01 13.01
N ALA A 28 -3.91 -16.61 13.96
CA ALA A 28 -2.47 -16.94 13.92
C ALA A 28 -2.18 -18.34 14.50
N ASN A 29 -3.20 -19.05 14.98
CA ASN A 29 -3.05 -20.37 15.58
C ASN A 29 -3.27 -21.48 14.52
N PRO A 30 -2.23 -22.24 14.13
CA PRO A 30 -2.36 -23.29 13.12
C PRO A 30 -3.33 -24.39 13.52
N GLN A 31 -3.51 -24.67 14.82
CA GLN A 31 -4.50 -25.66 15.29
C GLN A 31 -5.93 -25.20 14.98
N VAL A 32 -6.26 -23.93 15.22
CA VAL A 32 -7.59 -23.36 14.94
C VAL A 32 -7.87 -23.40 13.43
N LEU A 33 -6.89 -23.01 12.61
CA LEU A 33 -7.01 -23.05 11.16
C LEU A 33 -7.18 -24.48 10.64
N ALA A 34 -6.40 -25.44 11.16
CA ALA A 34 -6.52 -26.84 10.79
C ALA A 34 -7.88 -27.43 11.21
N GLN A 35 -8.42 -27.05 12.38
CA GLN A 35 -9.77 -27.43 12.79
C GLN A 35 -10.83 -26.90 11.82
N THR A 36 -10.71 -25.65 11.35
CA THR A 36 -11.59 -25.08 10.31
C THR A 36 -11.56 -25.91 9.03
N LEU A 37 -10.37 -26.31 8.56
CA LEU A 37 -10.23 -27.16 7.37
C LEU A 37 -10.84 -28.55 7.59
N MET A 38 -10.66 -29.17 8.76
CA MET A 38 -11.25 -30.46 9.09
C MET A 38 -12.78 -30.40 9.16
N ASN A 39 -13.34 -29.32 9.70
CA ASN A 39 -14.79 -29.09 9.72
C ASN A 39 -15.34 -28.93 8.31
N ALA A 40 -14.65 -28.18 7.45
CA ALA A 40 -15.02 -28.03 6.05
C ALA A 40 -14.95 -29.36 5.28
N ARG A 41 -13.96 -30.20 5.58
CA ARG A 41 -13.86 -31.56 5.03
C ARG A 41 -15.06 -32.42 5.42
N ALA A 42 -15.47 -32.38 6.69
CA ALA A 42 -16.67 -33.10 7.15
C ALA A 42 -17.95 -32.63 6.43
N GLN A 43 -17.97 -31.40 5.92
CA GLN A 43 -19.06 -30.83 5.12
C GLN A 43 -18.90 -31.07 3.60
N GLY A 44 -17.87 -31.79 3.16
CA GLY A 44 -17.58 -32.01 1.73
C GLY A 44 -17.07 -30.77 0.99
N ARG A 45 -16.62 -29.74 1.71
CA ARG A 45 -16.15 -28.46 1.16
C ARG A 45 -14.63 -28.38 1.00
N PHE A 46 -13.88 -29.30 1.60
CA PHE A 46 -12.42 -29.35 1.51
C PHE A 46 -11.94 -30.79 1.31
N ASP A 47 -11.09 -31.03 0.30
CA ASP A 47 -10.43 -32.33 0.11
C ASP A 47 -9.11 -32.19 -0.67
N SER A 48 -8.34 -33.27 -0.80
CA SER A 48 -7.04 -33.31 -1.49
C SER A 48 -6.90 -34.54 -2.40
N ILE A 49 -6.15 -34.42 -3.50
CA ILE A 49 -5.83 -35.58 -4.38
C ILE A 49 -4.89 -36.56 -3.67
N SER A 50 -3.93 -36.04 -2.91
CA SER A 50 -2.82 -36.83 -2.39
C SER A 50 -3.19 -37.55 -1.10
N PHE A 51 -2.94 -38.87 -1.07
CA PHE A 51 -3.10 -39.71 0.11
C PHE A 51 -2.09 -39.28 1.17
N GLY A 52 -2.55 -38.64 2.25
CA GLY A 52 -1.68 -38.28 3.38
C GLY A 52 -1.69 -36.82 3.75
N VAL A 53 -2.01 -35.91 2.82
CA VAL A 53 -2.03 -34.46 3.11
C VAL A 53 -2.93 -34.16 4.29
N VAL A 54 -4.15 -34.70 4.29
CA VAL A 54 -5.06 -34.49 5.42
C VAL A 54 -4.71 -35.36 6.61
N SER A 55 -4.44 -36.66 6.43
CA SER A 55 -4.26 -37.58 7.56
C SER A 55 -2.94 -37.40 8.32
N GLN A 56 -1.88 -36.88 7.66
CA GLN A 56 -0.54 -36.75 8.21
C GLN A 56 -0.12 -35.30 8.50
N ILE A 57 -0.73 -34.30 7.85
CA ILE A 57 -0.39 -32.88 8.06
C ILE A 57 -1.54 -32.15 8.77
N ILE A 58 -2.71 -32.05 8.15
CA ILE A 58 -3.79 -31.19 8.66
C ILE A 58 -4.46 -31.79 9.91
N ALA A 59 -4.79 -33.08 9.90
CA ALA A 59 -5.53 -33.72 10.99
C ALA A 59 -4.73 -33.79 12.31
N PRO A 60 -3.41 -34.10 12.32
CA PRO A 60 -2.60 -34.01 13.53
C PRO A 60 -2.56 -32.58 14.11
N VAL A 61 -2.34 -31.56 13.26
CA VAL A 61 -2.33 -30.16 13.71
C VAL A 61 -3.67 -29.76 14.31
N ALA A 62 -4.79 -30.19 13.73
CA ALA A 62 -6.13 -29.94 14.28
C ALA A 62 -6.35 -30.56 15.67
N ARG A 63 -5.70 -31.70 15.96
CA ARG A 63 -5.70 -32.35 17.29
C ARG A 63 -4.69 -31.73 18.27
N GLY A 64 -3.90 -30.74 17.85
CA GLY A 64 -2.82 -30.17 18.64
C GLY A 64 -1.57 -31.04 18.71
N GLU A 65 -1.46 -32.03 17.82
CA GLU A 65 -0.30 -32.90 17.70
C GLU A 65 0.77 -32.23 16.81
N SER A 66 2.04 -32.48 17.11
CA SER A 66 3.12 -32.09 16.21
C SER A 66 3.12 -33.02 14.98
N PRO A 67 3.16 -32.48 13.75
CA PRO A 67 3.39 -33.30 12.57
C PRO A 67 4.68 -34.10 12.66
N ALA A 68 4.80 -35.17 11.87
CA ALA A 68 6.05 -35.92 11.76
C ALA A 68 7.24 -35.00 11.41
N ALA A 69 8.44 -35.40 11.80
CA ALA A 69 9.66 -34.62 11.53
C ALA A 69 9.80 -34.37 10.01
N GLY A 70 9.95 -33.08 9.63
CA GLY A 70 9.96 -32.66 8.22
C GLY A 70 8.58 -32.32 7.62
N CYS A 71 7.50 -32.48 8.38
CA CYS A 71 6.12 -32.26 7.93
C CYS A 71 5.46 -31.00 8.53
N ARG A 72 6.26 -29.96 8.79
CA ARG A 72 5.75 -28.68 9.29
C ARG A 72 5.32 -27.78 8.13
N LEU A 73 4.03 -27.46 8.07
CA LEU A 73 3.49 -26.45 7.16
C LEU A 73 3.59 -25.07 7.82
N ASP A 74 3.92 -24.05 7.01
CA ASP A 74 3.90 -22.66 7.44
C ASP A 74 2.46 -22.25 7.80
N VAL A 75 2.29 -21.53 8.92
CA VAL A 75 0.96 -21.08 9.38
C VAL A 75 0.26 -20.23 8.32
N ARG A 76 1.02 -19.50 7.51
CA ARG A 76 0.51 -18.66 6.42
C ARG A 76 -0.13 -19.49 5.32
N VAL A 77 0.35 -20.70 5.04
CA VAL A 77 -0.33 -21.59 4.11
C VAL A 77 -1.68 -22.02 4.67
N PHE A 78 -1.78 -22.36 5.97
CA PHE A 78 -3.09 -22.63 6.59
C PHE A 78 -4.04 -21.43 6.47
N GLN A 79 -3.54 -20.21 6.65
CA GLN A 79 -4.34 -18.99 6.52
C GLN A 79 -4.88 -18.81 5.10
N ILE A 80 -4.03 -19.00 4.08
CA ILE A 80 -4.44 -18.93 2.67
C ILE A 80 -5.52 -19.96 2.35
N LEU A 81 -5.41 -21.20 2.86
CA LEU A 81 -6.41 -22.24 2.63
C LEU A 81 -7.76 -21.87 3.26
N VAL A 82 -7.75 -21.38 4.50
CA VAL A 82 -8.98 -20.96 5.21
C VAL A 82 -9.62 -19.76 4.52
N LEU A 83 -8.83 -18.76 4.13
CA LEU A 83 -9.33 -17.60 3.39
C LEU A 83 -9.92 -17.99 2.03
N THR A 84 -9.25 -18.84 1.28
CA THR A 84 -9.76 -19.36 0.01
C THR A 84 -11.07 -20.10 0.20
N LEU A 85 -11.16 -20.94 1.24
CA LEU A 85 -12.37 -21.67 1.57
C LEU A 85 -13.53 -20.75 1.98
N ASN A 86 -13.24 -19.67 2.69
CA ASN A 86 -14.24 -18.68 3.11
C ASN A 86 -14.77 -17.91 1.90
N GLU A 87 -13.89 -17.45 1.01
CA GLU A 87 -14.26 -16.68 -0.18
C GLU A 87 -15.04 -17.52 -1.19
N TYR A 88 -14.55 -18.72 -1.50
CA TYR A 88 -15.08 -19.53 -2.60
C TYR A 88 -16.00 -20.67 -2.16
N GLY A 89 -16.18 -20.85 -0.85
CA GLY A 89 -17.05 -21.86 -0.26
C GLY A 89 -16.54 -23.31 -0.33
N SER A 90 -15.66 -23.65 -1.29
CA SER A 90 -15.03 -24.97 -1.42
C SER A 90 -13.63 -24.92 -2.01
N LEU A 91 -12.80 -25.88 -1.62
CA LEU A 91 -11.37 -25.94 -1.95
C LEU A 91 -10.92 -27.39 -2.19
N PHE A 92 -10.14 -27.62 -3.24
CA PHE A 92 -9.53 -28.90 -3.56
C PHE A 92 -8.08 -28.72 -4.00
N ILE A 93 -7.16 -29.37 -3.30
CA ILE A 93 -5.70 -29.21 -3.49
C ILE A 93 -5.04 -30.51 -3.96
N SER A 94 -3.97 -30.42 -4.74
CA SER A 94 -3.19 -31.60 -5.14
C SER A 94 -2.02 -31.86 -4.23
N ASP A 95 -1.32 -30.81 -3.80
CA ASP A 95 -0.07 -30.91 -3.06
C ASP A 95 -0.04 -29.90 -1.91
N LEU A 96 0.47 -30.37 -0.78
CA LEU A 96 0.96 -29.58 0.33
C LEU A 96 2.23 -30.29 0.83
N LEU A 97 3.33 -29.55 0.93
CA LEU A 97 4.52 -29.99 1.67
C LEU A 97 5.10 -31.33 1.16
N ARG A 98 5.60 -31.31 -0.08
CA ARG A 98 6.19 -32.45 -0.82
C ARG A 98 7.34 -33.22 -0.12
N SER A 99 8.01 -32.66 0.90
CA SER A 99 9.10 -33.34 1.63
C SER A 99 8.68 -34.13 2.87
N CYS A 100 7.38 -34.27 3.14
CA CYS A 100 6.90 -35.07 4.26
C CYS A 100 6.98 -36.58 3.96
N PRO A 101 7.75 -37.38 4.73
CA PRO A 101 7.90 -38.82 4.46
C PRO A 101 6.55 -39.56 4.47
N GLY A 102 6.19 -40.20 3.36
CA GLY A 102 4.98 -41.02 3.25
C GLY A 102 3.68 -40.28 2.88
N VAL A 103 3.77 -38.99 2.53
CA VAL A 103 2.64 -38.18 2.00
C VAL A 103 2.66 -38.12 0.47
N LEU A 104 3.85 -37.94 -0.12
CA LEU A 104 4.07 -37.87 -1.56
C LEU A 104 5.38 -38.57 -1.92
N GLN A 105 5.36 -39.43 -2.94
CA GLN A 105 6.57 -39.93 -3.61
C GLN A 105 6.69 -39.19 -4.94
N ASP A 106 7.01 -37.90 -4.89
CA ASP A 106 7.37 -37.17 -6.11
C ASP A 106 8.89 -37.18 -6.32
N PRO A 107 9.34 -37.18 -7.58
CA PRO A 107 10.76 -37.07 -7.90
C PRO A 107 11.34 -35.77 -7.31
N PRO A 108 12.63 -35.75 -6.94
CA PRO A 108 13.29 -34.55 -6.44
C PRO A 108 13.14 -33.40 -7.44
N CYS A 109 12.98 -32.18 -6.94
CA CYS A 109 12.85 -30.99 -7.78
C CYS A 109 13.95 -30.95 -8.86
N PRO A 110 13.60 -30.71 -10.13
CA PRO A 110 14.60 -30.46 -11.16
C PRO A 110 15.50 -29.30 -10.74
N THR A 111 16.81 -29.38 -11.01
CA THR A 111 17.76 -28.31 -10.66
C THR A 111 17.49 -26.98 -11.36
N SER A 112 16.60 -26.95 -12.36
CA SER A 112 16.14 -25.76 -13.06
C SER A 112 14.96 -25.04 -12.40
N TYR A 113 14.39 -25.61 -11.33
CA TYR A 113 13.25 -25.02 -10.62
C TYR A 113 13.73 -24.08 -9.51
N THR A 114 13.47 -22.78 -9.65
CA THR A 114 13.83 -21.75 -8.66
C THR A 114 12.70 -21.43 -7.68
N SER A 115 11.61 -22.21 -7.68
CA SER A 115 10.49 -22.00 -6.77
C SER A 115 10.95 -22.21 -5.32
N PRO A 116 10.56 -21.33 -4.37
CA PRO A 116 10.79 -21.52 -2.93
C PRO A 116 10.33 -22.90 -2.44
N HIS A 117 9.32 -23.49 -3.10
CA HIS A 117 8.83 -24.85 -2.87
C HIS A 117 9.92 -25.92 -2.83
N CYS A 118 11.00 -25.76 -3.61
CA CYS A 118 12.11 -26.74 -3.66
C CYS A 118 13.13 -26.57 -2.54
N SER A 119 13.15 -25.41 -1.88
CA SER A 119 14.09 -25.08 -0.79
C SER A 119 13.42 -25.11 0.59
N ASP A 120 12.14 -24.76 0.67
CA ASP A 120 11.30 -24.82 1.85
C ASP A 120 9.86 -25.21 1.45
N PRO A 121 9.57 -26.51 1.34
CA PRO A 121 8.30 -27.01 0.81
C PRO A 121 7.11 -26.71 1.73
N GLY A 122 7.34 -26.30 2.98
CA GLY A 122 6.28 -25.94 3.92
C GLY A 122 5.59 -24.62 3.58
N ARG A 123 6.07 -23.91 2.56
CA ARG A 123 5.57 -22.62 2.10
C ARG A 123 4.86 -22.67 0.75
N ALA A 124 4.47 -23.86 0.29
CA ALA A 124 3.85 -24.02 -1.01
C ALA A 124 2.57 -24.84 -0.95
N VAL A 125 1.68 -24.57 -1.91
CA VAL A 125 0.43 -25.29 -2.12
C VAL A 125 0.07 -25.32 -3.60
N ASP A 126 -0.49 -26.45 -4.03
CA ASP A 126 -1.06 -26.61 -5.37
C ASP A 126 -2.59 -26.67 -5.33
N PHE A 127 -3.23 -25.67 -5.93
CA PHE A 127 -4.68 -25.56 -6.03
C PHE A 127 -5.20 -26.23 -7.30
N VAL A 128 -6.16 -27.15 -7.17
CA VAL A 128 -6.77 -27.85 -8.31
C VAL A 128 -8.15 -27.32 -8.62
N ARG A 129 -8.99 -27.14 -7.59
CA ARG A 129 -10.32 -26.53 -7.72
C ARG A 129 -10.61 -25.58 -6.57
N VAL A 130 -11.27 -24.49 -6.90
CA VAL A 130 -11.72 -23.47 -5.95
C VAL A 130 -13.14 -23.07 -6.36
N GLY A 131 -14.10 -23.12 -5.43
CA GLY A 131 -15.51 -22.84 -5.73
C GLY A 131 -16.13 -23.73 -6.80
N GLY A 132 -15.61 -24.96 -6.97
CA GLY A 132 -15.99 -25.87 -8.05
C GLY A 132 -15.31 -25.60 -9.41
N THR A 133 -14.63 -24.45 -9.57
CA THR A 133 -13.89 -24.09 -10.78
C THR A 133 -12.51 -24.74 -10.78
N ARG A 134 -12.10 -25.37 -11.89
CA ARG A 134 -10.72 -25.87 -12.06
C ARG A 134 -9.74 -24.71 -12.27
N ILE A 135 -8.62 -24.76 -11.55
CA ILE A 135 -7.57 -23.74 -11.63
C ILE A 135 -6.39 -24.33 -12.40
N THR A 136 -6.38 -24.08 -13.71
CA THR A 136 -5.44 -24.67 -14.68
C THR A 136 -4.50 -23.63 -15.31
N GLY A 137 -4.43 -22.42 -14.73
CA GLY A 137 -3.57 -21.32 -15.19
C GLY A 137 -4.12 -20.54 -16.39
N GLY A 138 -5.26 -20.96 -16.94
CA GLY A 138 -6.00 -20.24 -17.98
C GLY A 138 -6.78 -19.03 -17.45
N THR A 139 -7.63 -18.43 -18.29
CA THR A 139 -8.46 -17.26 -17.91
C THR A 139 -9.36 -17.51 -16.70
N GLY A 140 -9.82 -18.75 -16.49
CA GLY A 140 -10.60 -19.15 -15.31
C GLY A 140 -9.84 -19.06 -13.98
N SER A 141 -8.50 -18.96 -14.02
CA SER A 141 -7.66 -18.78 -12.83
C SER A 141 -7.42 -17.31 -12.47
N ILE A 142 -7.78 -16.36 -13.35
CA ILE A 142 -7.57 -14.92 -13.13
C ILE A 142 -8.29 -14.40 -11.88
N PRO A 143 -9.58 -14.68 -11.64
CA PRO A 143 -10.27 -14.20 -10.44
C PRO A 143 -9.58 -14.70 -9.16
N PHE A 144 -9.17 -15.97 -9.16
CA PHE A 144 -8.48 -16.57 -8.02
C PHE A 144 -7.07 -16.01 -7.83
N LEU A 145 -6.33 -15.74 -8.90
CA LEU A 145 -5.04 -15.06 -8.82
C LEU A 145 -5.15 -13.65 -8.25
N ARG A 146 -6.18 -12.88 -8.63
CA ARG A 146 -6.45 -11.56 -8.06
C ARG A 146 -6.80 -11.63 -6.58
N PHE A 147 -7.59 -12.63 -6.18
CA PHE A 147 -7.86 -12.89 -4.77
C PHE A 147 -6.58 -13.29 -4.01
N LEU A 148 -5.76 -14.18 -4.56
CA LEU A 148 -4.50 -14.56 -3.92
C LEU A 148 -3.56 -13.36 -3.78
N ASP A 149 -3.40 -12.57 -4.84
CA ASP A 149 -2.65 -11.30 -4.82
C ASP A 149 -3.22 -10.31 -3.80
N SER A 150 -4.51 -10.46 -3.45
CA SER A 150 -5.16 -9.69 -2.40
C SER A 150 -4.84 -10.17 -0.99
N ILE A 151 -4.30 -11.38 -0.75
CA ILE A 151 -4.09 -11.90 0.62
C ILE A 151 -2.65 -12.33 0.94
N VAL A 152 -1.83 -12.57 -0.07
CA VAL A 152 -0.46 -13.12 0.08
C VAL A 152 0.57 -12.02 0.34
N PRO A 153 1.70 -12.34 1.00
CA PRO A 153 2.81 -11.40 1.16
C PRO A 153 3.52 -11.07 -0.16
N TRP A 154 4.12 -9.87 -0.23
CA TRP A 154 4.92 -9.45 -1.38
C TRP A 154 6.12 -10.36 -1.58
N GLY A 155 6.46 -10.70 -2.82
CA GLY A 155 7.49 -11.69 -3.13
C GLY A 155 6.93 -13.10 -3.31
N THR A 156 5.60 -13.27 -3.24
CA THR A 156 4.94 -14.54 -3.54
C THR A 156 5.14 -14.90 -5.01
N GLN A 157 5.31 -16.20 -5.27
CA GLN A 157 5.48 -16.73 -6.62
C GLN A 157 4.29 -17.61 -6.98
N ALA A 158 3.86 -17.54 -8.23
CA ALA A 158 2.80 -18.40 -8.75
C ALA A 158 3.26 -19.15 -10.00
N GLY A 159 2.94 -20.44 -10.09
CA GLY A 159 3.22 -21.25 -11.28
C GLY A 159 2.28 -20.94 -12.45
N GLN A 160 2.41 -21.74 -13.50
CA GLN A 160 1.53 -21.73 -14.69
C GLN A 160 1.62 -20.48 -15.58
N SER A 161 2.77 -19.80 -15.61
CA SER A 161 2.96 -18.61 -16.45
C SER A 161 2.66 -18.84 -17.94
N GLY A 162 2.78 -20.09 -18.43
CA GLY A 162 2.53 -20.49 -19.83
C GLY A 162 1.11 -20.96 -20.17
N CYS A 163 0.17 -20.95 -19.22
CA CYS A 163 -1.15 -21.58 -19.39
C CYS A 163 -2.30 -20.61 -19.73
N GLY A 164 -2.03 -19.30 -19.78
CA GLY A 164 -3.04 -18.27 -20.01
C GLY A 164 -2.43 -16.89 -20.30
N SER A 165 -3.29 -15.87 -20.43
CA SER A 165 -2.86 -14.49 -20.69
C SER A 165 -2.04 -13.91 -19.54
N SER A 166 -1.14 -12.98 -19.86
CA SER A 166 -0.39 -12.19 -18.87
C SER A 166 -1.36 -11.38 -18.00
N ILE A 167 -1.08 -11.31 -16.71
CA ILE A 167 -1.80 -10.53 -15.70
C ILE A 167 -0.77 -9.76 -14.87
N SER A 168 -1.06 -8.49 -14.61
CA SER A 168 -0.29 -7.68 -13.67
C SER A 168 -0.80 -7.96 -12.26
N LEU A 169 0.11 -8.34 -11.37
CA LEU A 169 -0.12 -8.65 -9.97
C LEU A 169 0.93 -7.90 -9.16
N GLU A 170 0.61 -7.52 -7.92
CA GLU A 170 1.44 -6.63 -7.12
C GLU A 170 2.25 -7.39 -6.04
N TYR A 171 1.65 -8.39 -5.42
CA TYR A 171 2.22 -9.18 -4.33
C TYR A 171 2.72 -10.55 -4.81
N ILE A 172 2.11 -11.06 -5.89
CA ILE A 172 2.63 -12.16 -6.68
C ILE A 172 3.61 -11.60 -7.71
N THR A 173 4.86 -11.42 -7.29
CA THR A 173 5.88 -10.66 -8.03
C THR A 173 6.61 -11.47 -9.09
N SER A 174 6.47 -12.79 -9.08
CA SER A 174 7.06 -13.67 -10.08
C SER A 174 6.09 -14.76 -10.49
N ARG A 175 6.05 -15.02 -11.80
CA ARG A 175 5.35 -16.18 -12.34
C ARG A 175 6.32 -17.09 -13.08
N PHE A 176 6.22 -18.39 -12.84
CA PHE A 176 7.09 -19.38 -13.45
C PHE A 176 6.30 -20.46 -14.20
N ALA A 177 6.98 -21.18 -15.10
CA ALA A 177 6.34 -22.22 -15.91
C ALA A 177 6.05 -23.46 -15.04
N ASP A 178 4.83 -23.97 -15.12
CA ASP A 178 4.37 -25.17 -14.42
C ASP A 178 3.31 -25.89 -15.27
N SER A 179 2.91 -27.11 -14.89
CA SER A 179 1.86 -27.86 -15.58
C SER A 179 0.50 -27.16 -15.47
N CYS A 180 -0.25 -27.16 -16.58
CA CYS A 180 -1.55 -26.49 -16.66
C CYS A 180 -2.70 -27.32 -16.04
N ASP A 181 -2.45 -28.02 -14.94
CA ASP A 181 -3.42 -28.87 -14.24
C ASP A 181 -3.68 -28.46 -12.77
N HIS A 182 -2.83 -27.59 -12.21
CA HIS A 182 -2.96 -27.02 -10.86
C HIS A 182 -2.27 -25.65 -10.74
N LEU A 183 -2.79 -24.71 -9.95
CA LEU A 183 -2.08 -23.47 -9.64
C LEU A 183 -1.13 -23.67 -8.46
N HIS A 184 0.16 -23.65 -8.74
CA HIS A 184 1.20 -23.59 -7.73
C HIS A 184 1.27 -22.18 -7.11
N LEU A 185 1.34 -22.11 -5.78
CA LEU A 185 1.61 -20.89 -5.04
C LEU A 185 2.72 -21.14 -4.02
N ALA A 186 3.76 -20.29 -4.02
CA ALA A 186 4.87 -20.36 -3.09
C ALA A 186 5.10 -19.00 -2.42
N ILE A 187 5.01 -18.96 -1.09
CA ILE A 187 5.22 -17.72 -0.31
C ILE A 187 6.69 -17.54 0.13
N PRO A 188 7.18 -16.29 0.26
CA PRO A 188 8.52 -15.99 0.73
C PRO A 188 8.76 -16.36 2.21
N THR A 189 10.02 -16.27 2.62
CA THR A 189 10.47 -16.52 4.00
C THR A 189 9.84 -15.57 5.02
N THR A 190 9.63 -14.31 4.63
CA THR A 190 9.06 -13.23 5.44
C THR A 190 7.70 -12.78 4.90
N GLY A 191 7.04 -11.86 5.60
CA GLY A 191 5.71 -11.34 5.24
C GLY A 191 4.54 -12.08 5.88
N VAL A 192 3.36 -11.48 5.84
CA VAL A 192 2.14 -11.96 6.51
C VAL A 192 1.00 -12.20 5.52
N VAL A 193 0.10 -13.14 5.84
CA VAL A 193 -1.16 -13.34 5.11
C VAL A 193 -2.25 -12.55 5.80
N ARG A 194 -3.08 -11.85 5.04
CA ARG A 194 -4.13 -10.94 5.55
C ARG A 194 -5.49 -11.33 4.98
N ASP A 195 -6.56 -11.16 5.75
CA ASP A 195 -7.93 -11.38 5.25
C ASP A 195 -8.24 -10.33 4.17
N ALA A 196 -8.88 -10.74 3.06
CA ALA A 196 -9.33 -9.84 2.01
C ALA A 196 -10.27 -8.74 2.56
N THR A 197 -11.10 -9.07 3.57
CA THR A 197 -12.00 -8.10 4.24
C THR A 197 -11.26 -7.10 5.14
N THR A 198 -10.08 -7.46 5.67
CA THR A 198 -9.20 -6.53 6.41
C THR A 198 -8.28 -5.73 5.48
N ARG A 199 -8.12 -6.13 4.22
CA ARG A 199 -7.37 -5.36 3.21
C ARG A 199 -8.23 -4.29 2.53
N GLU A 200 -9.52 -4.53 2.34
CA GLU A 200 -10.45 -3.53 1.78
C GLU A 200 -10.57 -2.27 2.68
N SER A 201 -10.30 -2.36 3.98
CA SER A 201 -10.29 -1.21 4.90
C SER A 201 -8.92 -0.50 5.06
N ASP A 202 -7.79 -1.18 4.79
CA ASP A 202 -6.47 -0.73 5.26
C ASP A 202 -5.37 -0.57 4.19
N LEU A 203 -5.70 -0.56 2.90
CA LEU A 203 -4.72 -0.39 1.82
C LEU A 203 -4.64 1.03 1.26
N ALA A 204 -4.01 1.96 1.97
CA ALA A 204 -3.73 3.28 1.38
C ALA A 204 -2.72 3.28 0.22
N LYS A 205 -3.19 3.20 -1.03
CA LYS A 205 -2.39 3.42 -2.25
C LYS A 205 -1.50 4.69 -2.21
N LEU A 206 -1.82 5.69 -1.40
CA LEU A 206 -1.00 6.89 -1.31
C LEU A 206 -1.26 7.67 -0.02
N ALA A 207 -0.20 7.92 0.76
CA ALA A 207 -0.16 9.01 1.73
C ALA A 207 0.45 10.24 1.05
N ILE A 208 -0.22 11.39 1.14
CA ILE A 208 0.26 12.66 0.57
C ILE A 208 0.20 13.68 1.69
N GLY A 209 1.31 14.34 2.02
CA GLY A 209 1.33 15.43 2.98
C GLY A 209 0.71 16.69 2.37
N SER A 210 -0.04 17.44 3.16
CA SER A 210 -0.54 18.77 2.81
C SER A 210 -0.20 19.74 3.93
N ALA A 211 0.37 20.90 3.58
CA ALA A 211 0.95 21.83 4.54
C ALA A 211 -0.03 22.32 5.62
N ASP A 212 -1.30 22.56 5.28
CA ASP A 212 -2.40 22.92 6.19
C ASP A 212 -3.71 22.98 5.37
N PHE A 213 -4.55 21.95 5.40
CA PHE A 213 -5.75 21.87 4.55
C PHE A 213 -6.98 22.48 5.22
N ASN A 214 -6.97 22.63 6.54
CA ASN A 214 -8.08 23.20 7.31
C ASN A 214 -7.80 24.62 7.86
N GLY A 215 -6.66 25.20 7.53
CA GLY A 215 -6.29 26.56 7.91
C GLY A 215 -6.00 26.73 9.40
N ASP A 216 -5.71 25.66 10.14
CA ASP A 216 -5.49 25.72 11.59
C ASP A 216 -4.03 25.98 11.99
N GLY A 217 -3.15 26.13 11.00
CA GLY A 217 -1.73 26.38 11.15
C GLY A 217 -0.90 25.12 11.43
N ARG A 218 -1.46 23.92 11.21
CA ARG A 218 -0.77 22.64 11.44
C ARG A 218 -0.80 21.80 10.17
N SER A 219 0.23 20.98 10.03
CA SER A 219 0.36 20.10 8.87
C SER A 219 -0.57 18.90 8.93
N ASP A 220 -1.19 18.62 7.79
CA ASP A 220 -2.20 17.59 7.61
C ASP A 220 -1.74 16.53 6.60
N VAL A 221 -2.43 15.40 6.57
CA VAL A 221 -2.11 14.31 5.65
C VAL A 221 -3.36 13.76 4.98
N PHE A 222 -3.23 13.51 3.69
CA PHE A 222 -4.18 12.77 2.89
C PHE A 222 -3.81 11.30 2.80
N ARG A 223 -4.83 10.45 2.77
CA ARG A 223 -4.73 9.00 2.58
C ARG A 223 -5.74 8.57 1.54
N ILE A 224 -5.30 7.90 0.49
CA ILE A 224 -6.18 7.31 -0.53
C ILE A 224 -6.16 5.80 -0.38
N VAL A 225 -7.29 5.18 -0.04
CA VAL A 225 -7.47 3.70 -0.01
C VAL A 225 -7.78 3.15 -1.41
N PRO A 226 -7.66 1.83 -1.70
CA PRO A 226 -7.72 1.35 -3.08
C PRO A 226 -9.15 1.38 -3.64
N THR A 227 -10.14 1.44 -2.75
CA THR A 227 -11.54 1.71 -3.08
C THR A 227 -11.77 3.15 -3.55
N GLY A 228 -10.72 3.97 -3.55
CA GLY A 228 -10.73 5.35 -4.02
C GLY A 228 -11.29 6.34 -3.02
N THR A 229 -11.52 5.94 -1.77
CA THR A 229 -11.85 6.91 -0.72
C THR A 229 -10.61 7.72 -0.38
N LEU A 230 -10.73 9.03 -0.51
CA LEU A 230 -9.74 9.99 -0.05
C LEU A 230 -10.17 10.50 1.34
N SER A 231 -9.30 10.26 2.31
CA SER A 231 -9.45 10.71 3.68
C SER A 231 -8.40 11.75 4.03
N TYR A 232 -8.81 12.68 4.87
CA TYR A 232 -8.00 13.73 5.47
C TYR A 232 -7.74 13.42 6.94
N TYR A 233 -6.49 13.58 7.37
CA TYR A 233 -6.02 13.36 8.73
C TYR A 233 -5.48 14.68 9.26
N GLN A 234 -6.24 15.29 10.19
CA GLN A 234 -5.87 16.54 10.83
C GLN A 234 -4.67 16.34 11.76
N GLY A 235 -3.61 17.10 11.55
CA GLY A 235 -2.42 17.07 12.39
C GLY A 235 -2.66 17.67 13.77
N ASN A 236 -1.95 17.15 14.77
CA ASN A 236 -1.94 17.74 16.12
C ASN A 236 -0.73 18.65 16.36
N GLY A 237 0.12 18.88 15.35
CA GLY A 237 1.36 19.67 15.46
C GLY A 237 2.36 19.09 16.47
N GLN A 238 2.29 17.78 16.74
CA GLN A 238 3.18 17.06 17.65
C GLN A 238 3.58 15.69 17.07
N GLY A 239 3.50 15.52 15.75
CA GLY A 239 3.81 14.26 15.09
C GLY A 239 2.71 13.21 15.15
N SER A 240 1.44 13.61 15.35
CA SER A 240 0.29 12.70 15.36
C SER A 240 -1.00 13.38 14.87
N TRP A 241 -2.14 12.71 15.01
CA TRP A 241 -3.43 13.16 14.48
C TRP A 241 -4.41 13.55 15.59
N LEU A 242 -5.34 14.45 15.27
CA LEU A 242 -6.52 14.69 16.10
C LEU A 242 -7.59 13.61 15.90
N SER A 243 -8.44 13.44 16.90
CA SER A 243 -9.58 12.51 16.86
C SER A 243 -10.88 13.28 16.57
N PRO A 244 -11.76 12.79 15.68
CA PRO A 244 -11.62 11.57 14.88
C PRO A 244 -10.61 11.73 13.74
N ALA A 245 -9.79 10.69 13.51
CA ALA A 245 -8.83 10.67 12.41
C ALA A 245 -9.46 10.11 11.13
N GLY A 246 -8.99 10.54 9.95
CA GLY A 246 -9.36 9.97 8.66
C GLY A 246 -10.75 10.37 8.16
N ILE A 247 -11.07 11.66 8.20
CA ILE A 247 -12.33 12.22 7.71
C ILE A 247 -12.41 12.02 6.19
N SER A 248 -13.44 11.32 5.71
CA SER A 248 -13.65 11.13 4.27
C SER A 248 -14.03 12.44 3.61
N ILE A 249 -13.29 12.83 2.57
CA ILE A 249 -13.50 14.05 1.80
C ILE A 249 -13.69 13.78 0.31
N GLY A 250 -13.56 12.54 -0.15
CA GLY A 250 -13.72 12.20 -1.55
C GLY A 250 -13.84 10.71 -1.81
N SER A 251 -14.32 10.38 -3.00
CA SER A 251 -14.40 9.01 -3.53
C SER A 251 -13.88 8.96 -4.97
N SER A 252 -13.67 7.76 -5.50
CA SER A 252 -13.16 7.52 -6.86
C SER A 252 -11.75 8.05 -7.15
N TRP A 253 -10.94 8.28 -6.10
CA TRP A 253 -9.54 8.71 -6.24
C TRP A 253 -8.60 7.58 -6.70
N ASP A 254 -9.07 6.33 -6.72
CA ASP A 254 -8.39 5.18 -7.31
C ASP A 254 -8.24 5.28 -8.84
N ALA A 255 -9.02 6.17 -9.48
CA ALA A 255 -8.88 6.51 -10.89
C ALA A 255 -7.65 7.39 -11.20
N MET A 256 -7.01 7.96 -10.17
CA MET A 256 -5.78 8.75 -10.33
C MET A 256 -4.58 7.82 -10.39
N GLY A 257 -3.74 8.00 -11.41
CA GLY A 257 -2.44 7.31 -11.52
C GLY A 257 -1.37 7.95 -10.64
N LYS A 258 -1.48 9.25 -10.35
CA LYS A 258 -0.61 9.99 -9.41
C LYS A 258 -1.44 11.06 -8.72
N VAL A 259 -1.08 11.42 -7.49
CA VAL A 259 -1.67 12.55 -6.77
C VAL A 259 -0.56 13.25 -5.97
N ILE A 260 -0.61 14.58 -5.94
CA ILE A 260 0.35 15.44 -5.25
C ILE A 260 -0.40 16.58 -4.55
N ALA A 261 0.20 17.18 -3.54
CA ALA A 261 -0.34 18.36 -2.86
C ALA A 261 0.70 19.49 -2.95
N PRO A 262 0.51 20.46 -3.85
CA PRO A 262 1.49 21.54 -4.06
C PRO A 262 1.47 22.65 -3.00
N GLY A 263 0.55 22.62 -2.04
CA GLY A 263 0.19 23.80 -1.25
C GLY A 263 -0.82 24.65 -2.03
N ASP A 264 -0.74 25.97 -1.92
CA ASP A 264 -1.63 26.88 -2.65
C ASP A 264 -1.16 27.08 -4.11
N PHE A 265 -1.72 26.29 -5.02
CA PHE A 265 -1.43 26.39 -6.46
C PHE A 265 -2.41 27.32 -7.17
N SER A 266 -3.60 27.48 -6.61
CA SER A 266 -4.69 28.29 -7.12
C SER A 266 -4.60 29.78 -6.76
N GLY A 267 -3.76 30.14 -5.79
CA GLY A 267 -3.56 31.49 -5.27
C GLY A 267 -4.69 31.98 -4.36
N ASP A 268 -5.52 31.08 -3.84
CA ASP A 268 -6.69 31.42 -3.02
C ASP A 268 -6.41 31.39 -1.50
N GLY A 269 -5.18 31.05 -1.12
CA GLY A 269 -4.72 30.96 0.26
C GLY A 269 -5.02 29.62 0.93
N ALA A 270 -5.62 28.64 0.24
CA ALA A 270 -5.86 27.30 0.76
C ALA A 270 -4.92 26.27 0.12
N SER A 271 -4.64 25.20 0.85
CA SER A 271 -3.89 24.06 0.28
C SER A 271 -4.73 23.33 -0.78
N ASP A 272 -4.13 23.05 -1.93
CA ASP A 272 -4.72 22.35 -3.04
C ASP A 272 -4.21 20.92 -3.19
N VAL A 273 -4.94 20.12 -3.97
CA VAL A 273 -4.51 18.79 -4.40
C VAL A 273 -4.55 18.70 -5.92
N ILE A 274 -3.55 18.05 -6.52
CA ILE A 274 -3.53 17.76 -7.95
C ILE A 274 -3.59 16.25 -8.16
N GLY A 275 -4.60 15.79 -8.91
CA GLY A 275 -4.72 14.41 -9.37
C GLY A 275 -4.37 14.29 -10.85
N ILE A 276 -3.62 13.25 -11.21
CA ILE A 276 -3.26 12.92 -12.59
C ILE A 276 -3.86 11.57 -12.92
N THR A 277 -4.78 11.52 -13.88
CA THR A 277 -5.40 10.28 -14.33
C THR A 277 -4.42 9.43 -15.14
N THR A 278 -4.72 8.14 -15.30
CA THR A 278 -3.87 7.20 -16.04
C THR A 278 -3.71 7.54 -17.53
N ASP A 279 -4.68 8.24 -18.11
CA ASP A 279 -4.62 8.80 -19.48
C ASP A 279 -3.88 10.14 -19.55
N GLY A 280 -3.42 10.67 -18.41
CA GLY A 280 -2.52 11.83 -18.33
C GLY A 280 -3.21 13.18 -18.20
N ALA A 281 -4.52 13.24 -17.94
CA ALA A 281 -5.18 14.50 -17.60
C ALA A 281 -4.80 14.91 -16.16
N MET A 282 -4.27 16.12 -16.01
CA MET A 282 -3.97 16.72 -14.72
C MET A 282 -5.14 17.60 -14.28
N ARG A 283 -5.66 17.34 -13.08
CA ARG A 283 -6.77 18.06 -12.47
C ARG A 283 -6.35 18.70 -11.16
N LEU A 284 -6.62 19.99 -11.03
CA LEU A 284 -6.48 20.76 -9.79
C LEU A 284 -7.78 20.65 -8.99
N TYR A 285 -7.67 20.33 -7.70
CA TYR A 285 -8.76 20.27 -6.72
C TYR A 285 -8.49 21.32 -5.65
N PRO A 286 -9.08 22.53 -5.78
CA PRO A 286 -8.87 23.58 -4.82
C PRO A 286 -9.46 23.26 -3.45
N GLY A 287 -8.68 23.47 -2.40
CA GLY A 287 -9.15 23.41 -1.02
C GLY A 287 -10.02 24.61 -0.67
N ASN A 288 -10.73 24.55 0.46
CA ASN A 288 -11.47 25.71 0.98
C ASN A 288 -10.87 26.29 2.27
N GLY A 289 -9.70 25.80 2.69
CA GLY A 289 -9.05 26.19 3.94
C GLY A 289 -9.85 25.83 5.19
N ALA A 290 -10.75 24.84 5.10
CA ALA A 290 -11.60 24.39 6.21
C ALA A 290 -11.80 22.87 6.18
N GLY A 291 -10.84 22.13 5.62
CA GLY A 291 -10.86 20.66 5.59
C GLY A 291 -11.81 20.08 4.54
N SER A 292 -12.12 20.83 3.48
CA SER A 292 -12.97 20.38 2.37
C SER A 292 -12.57 21.06 1.05
N TRP A 293 -13.28 20.72 -0.04
CA TRP A 293 -13.01 21.26 -1.38
C TRP A 293 -13.79 22.55 -1.63
N ALA A 294 -13.15 23.55 -2.22
CA ALA A 294 -13.85 24.64 -2.88
C ALA A 294 -14.48 24.16 -4.20
N ASN A 295 -13.82 23.22 -4.90
CA ASN A 295 -14.38 22.53 -6.07
C ASN A 295 -14.03 21.04 -6.06
N ALA A 296 -14.96 20.21 -5.59
CA ALA A 296 -14.79 18.75 -5.53
C ALA A 296 -14.72 18.06 -6.91
N GLY A 297 -15.18 18.71 -7.98
CA GLY A 297 -15.08 18.18 -9.34
C GLY A 297 -13.69 18.37 -9.97
N GLY A 298 -12.88 19.25 -9.38
CA GLY A 298 -11.61 19.70 -9.92
C GLY A 298 -11.73 20.42 -11.26
N THR A 299 -10.60 20.94 -11.73
CA THR A 299 -10.46 21.64 -13.01
C THR A 299 -9.30 21.02 -13.78
N VAL A 300 -9.50 20.65 -15.04
CA VAL A 300 -8.40 20.14 -15.88
C VAL A 300 -7.44 21.29 -16.20
N ILE A 301 -6.19 21.17 -15.75
CA ILE A 301 -5.15 22.19 -15.91
C ILE A 301 -4.01 21.72 -16.84
N GLY A 302 -4.02 20.46 -17.28
CA GLY A 302 -2.99 19.94 -18.18
C GLY A 302 -3.32 18.57 -18.75
N SER A 303 -2.55 18.14 -19.74
CA SER A 303 -2.67 16.83 -20.39
C SER A 303 -1.29 16.25 -20.72
N GLY A 304 -1.21 14.94 -20.98
CA GLY A 304 0.04 14.24 -21.31
C GLY A 304 0.95 13.97 -20.11
N TRP A 305 0.49 14.18 -18.88
CA TRP A 305 1.29 13.99 -17.67
C TRP A 305 1.56 12.51 -17.33
N ASN A 306 0.90 11.58 -18.02
CA ASN A 306 1.23 10.15 -17.99
C ASN A 306 2.59 9.85 -18.67
N ALA A 307 3.18 10.80 -19.39
CA ALA A 307 4.53 10.68 -19.94
C ALA A 307 5.64 10.70 -18.87
N PHE A 308 5.32 11.06 -17.63
CA PHE A 308 6.26 11.13 -16.51
C PHE A 308 6.19 9.90 -15.61
N THR A 309 7.36 9.39 -15.21
CA THR A 309 7.50 8.33 -14.21
C THR A 309 7.24 8.87 -12.80
N SER A 310 7.69 10.09 -12.52
CA SER A 310 7.49 10.80 -11.26
C SER A 310 6.98 12.22 -11.51
N VAL A 311 6.06 12.68 -10.66
CA VAL A 311 5.56 14.06 -10.63
C VAL A 311 5.43 14.47 -9.17
N PHE A 312 5.96 15.62 -8.80
CA PHE A 312 5.90 16.18 -7.44
C PHE A 312 5.97 17.71 -7.49
N SER A 313 5.55 18.37 -6.41
CA SER A 313 5.66 19.83 -6.27
C SER A 313 6.79 20.17 -5.31
N PRO A 314 7.76 20.99 -5.71
CA PRO A 314 8.68 21.63 -4.78
C PRO A 314 8.13 22.88 -4.08
N GLY A 315 6.94 23.35 -4.42
CA GLY A 315 6.57 24.74 -4.11
C GLY A 315 7.24 25.71 -5.08
N ASP A 316 7.52 26.94 -4.65
CA ASP A 316 8.14 27.96 -5.52
C ASP A 316 9.65 27.70 -5.71
N PHE A 317 9.98 26.86 -6.68
CA PHE A 317 11.36 26.45 -6.95
C PHE A 317 12.15 27.50 -7.74
N ASN A 318 11.44 28.38 -8.45
CA ASN A 318 12.03 29.39 -9.32
C ASN A 318 12.00 30.82 -8.77
N GLY A 319 11.33 31.05 -7.65
CA GLY A 319 11.25 32.33 -6.95
C GLY A 319 10.28 33.33 -7.59
N ASP A 320 9.34 32.89 -8.42
CA ASP A 320 8.34 33.75 -9.08
C ASP A 320 7.05 33.96 -8.26
N GLY A 321 6.96 33.31 -7.09
CA GLY A 321 5.83 33.39 -6.17
C GLY A 321 4.72 32.38 -6.46
N GLY A 322 4.83 31.54 -7.49
CA GLY A 322 3.90 30.45 -7.77
C GLY A 322 4.46 29.09 -7.34
N ALA A 323 3.61 28.19 -6.85
CA ALA A 323 4.03 26.80 -6.66
C ALA A 323 4.30 26.13 -8.02
N ASP A 324 5.44 25.46 -8.15
CA ASP A 324 5.89 24.80 -9.38
C ASP A 324 5.65 23.29 -9.33
N ILE A 325 5.67 22.63 -10.50
CA ILE A 325 5.62 21.16 -10.59
C ILE A 325 6.86 20.64 -11.31
N ILE A 326 7.47 19.59 -10.77
CA ILE A 326 8.56 18.86 -11.40
C ILE A 326 8.06 17.51 -11.92
N GLY A 327 8.44 17.18 -13.16
CA GLY A 327 8.20 15.88 -13.79
C GLY A 327 9.49 15.22 -14.24
N VAL A 328 9.62 13.91 -14.03
CA VAL A 328 10.75 13.09 -14.53
C VAL A 328 10.29 12.14 -15.63
N ARG A 329 10.97 12.19 -16.78
CA ARG A 329 10.70 11.31 -17.92
C ARG A 329 11.37 9.95 -17.74
N PRO A 330 10.92 8.90 -18.45
CA PRO A 330 11.55 7.59 -18.43
C PRO A 330 13.04 7.58 -18.83
N ASP A 331 13.49 8.57 -19.60
CA ASP A 331 14.90 8.73 -20.00
C ASP A 331 15.75 9.47 -18.96
N GLY A 332 15.19 9.78 -17.79
CA GLY A 332 15.85 10.49 -16.71
C GLY A 332 15.90 12.01 -16.86
N THR A 333 15.31 12.58 -17.91
CA THR A 333 15.18 14.03 -18.06
C THR A 333 14.21 14.59 -17.01
N MET A 334 14.67 15.56 -16.22
CA MET A 334 13.86 16.27 -15.24
C MET A 334 13.44 17.63 -15.78
N LEU A 335 12.14 17.91 -15.71
CA LEU A 335 11.51 19.12 -16.23
C LEU A 335 10.80 19.88 -15.11
N LEU A 336 11.04 21.18 -15.03
CA LEU A 336 10.32 22.14 -14.20
C LEU A 336 9.18 22.78 -15.01
N TYR A 337 7.98 22.80 -14.45
CA TYR A 337 6.81 23.48 -14.98
C TYR A 337 6.41 24.59 -14.02
N SER A 338 6.63 25.85 -14.45
CA SER A 338 6.36 27.01 -13.61
C SER A 338 4.87 27.27 -13.45
N GLY A 339 4.41 27.31 -12.20
CA GLY A 339 3.06 27.72 -11.86
C GLY A 339 2.88 29.23 -12.01
N ASN A 340 1.65 29.68 -12.13
CA ASN A 340 1.35 31.13 -12.17
C ASN A 340 0.73 31.67 -10.88
N GLY A 341 0.64 30.83 -9.82
CA GLY A 341 -0.05 31.18 -8.57
C GLY A 341 -1.54 31.52 -8.75
N SER A 342 -2.18 30.99 -9.80
CA SER A 342 -3.58 31.24 -10.14
C SER A 342 -4.23 30.00 -10.77
N GLY A 343 -3.75 28.80 -10.41
CA GLY A 343 -4.29 27.53 -10.87
C GLY A 343 -3.89 27.14 -12.29
N GLY A 344 -2.81 27.73 -12.82
CA GLY A 344 -2.32 27.48 -14.17
C GLY A 344 -0.81 27.59 -14.28
N TRP A 345 -0.33 27.80 -15.50
CA TRP A 345 1.11 27.77 -15.84
C TRP A 345 1.58 29.12 -16.37
N THR A 346 2.79 29.51 -16.03
CA THR A 346 3.47 30.66 -16.65
C THR A 346 3.93 30.32 -18.08
N SER A 347 4.30 29.06 -18.31
CA SER A 347 4.60 28.50 -19.64
C SER A 347 4.10 27.06 -19.74
N PRO A 348 3.47 26.66 -20.87
CA PRO A 348 3.06 25.27 -21.07
C PRO A 348 4.23 24.32 -21.35
N ALA A 349 5.42 24.86 -21.68
CA ALA A 349 6.62 24.07 -21.93
C ALA A 349 7.45 23.97 -20.65
N GLY A 350 7.77 22.75 -20.24
CA GLY A 350 8.68 22.50 -19.13
C GLY A 350 10.12 22.85 -19.47
N GLN A 351 10.85 23.42 -18.52
CA GLN A 351 12.28 23.73 -18.59
C GLN A 351 13.10 22.53 -18.14
N VAL A 352 14.12 22.13 -18.90
CA VAL A 352 15.04 21.07 -18.47
C VAL A 352 15.90 21.58 -17.32
N ILE A 353 15.81 20.92 -16.18
CA ILE A 353 16.59 21.24 -14.98
C ILE A 353 17.52 20.12 -14.56
N GLY A 354 17.48 18.95 -15.20
CA GLY A 354 18.39 17.86 -14.89
C GLY A 354 18.29 16.66 -15.83
N SER A 355 19.24 15.74 -15.71
CA SER A 355 19.29 14.47 -16.44
C SER A 355 19.79 13.34 -15.53
N GLY A 356 19.55 12.08 -15.92
CA GLY A 356 19.97 10.90 -15.15
C GLY A 356 19.17 10.63 -13.87
N TRP A 357 17.96 11.19 -13.76
CA TRP A 357 17.09 11.00 -12.60
C TRP A 357 16.30 9.69 -12.62
N ASP A 358 16.42 8.89 -13.68
CA ASP A 358 15.81 7.56 -13.83
C ASP A 358 16.39 6.51 -12.87
N VAL A 359 17.53 6.82 -12.25
CA VAL A 359 18.19 5.95 -11.26
C VAL A 359 17.51 5.94 -9.88
N PHE A 360 16.62 6.90 -9.63
CA PHE A 360 15.93 7.03 -8.34
C PHE A 360 14.59 6.30 -8.35
N THR A 361 14.32 5.58 -7.26
CA THR A 361 13.07 4.84 -7.07
C THR A 361 11.99 5.72 -6.44
N LYS A 362 12.37 6.79 -5.74
CA LYS A 362 11.46 7.78 -5.15
C LYS A 362 12.04 9.18 -5.23
N LEU A 363 11.15 10.14 -5.45
CA LEU A 363 11.42 11.57 -5.46
C LEU A 363 10.29 12.27 -4.72
N LEU A 364 10.65 13.19 -3.84
CA LEU A 364 9.73 14.08 -3.15
C LEU A 364 10.43 15.39 -2.86
N SER A 365 9.66 16.45 -2.65
CA SER A 365 10.17 17.70 -2.11
C SER A 365 9.46 18.02 -0.80
N PRO A 366 10.22 18.24 0.28
CA PRO A 366 9.67 18.72 1.54
C PRO A 366 9.52 20.24 1.64
N GLY A 367 9.85 21.00 0.59
CA GLY A 367 10.11 22.43 0.69
C GLY A 367 11.54 22.68 1.17
N ASP A 368 11.74 23.68 2.04
CA ASP A 368 13.05 23.97 2.64
C ASP A 368 13.38 22.96 3.75
N PHE A 369 14.26 22.02 3.44
CA PHE A 369 14.75 21.00 4.38
C PHE A 369 16.15 21.31 4.88
N SER A 370 16.92 22.06 4.08
CA SER A 370 18.28 22.49 4.33
C SER A 370 18.38 23.73 5.22
N GLY A 371 17.28 24.48 5.38
CA GLY A 371 17.21 25.72 6.14
C GLY A 371 17.75 26.94 5.40
N ASP A 372 17.87 26.87 4.07
CA ASP A 372 18.42 27.94 3.25
C ASP A 372 17.34 28.84 2.61
N ALA A 373 16.09 28.65 3.03
CA ALA A 373 14.88 29.31 2.56
C ALA A 373 14.52 29.02 1.10
N LYS A 374 15.01 27.91 0.53
CA LYS A 374 14.71 27.50 -0.84
C LYS A 374 14.22 26.05 -0.85
N PRO A 375 13.40 25.66 -1.84
CA PRO A 375 12.94 24.29 -1.86
C PRO A 375 14.02 23.29 -2.27
N ASP A 376 14.01 22.15 -1.58
CA ASP A 376 14.93 21.05 -1.77
C ASP A 376 14.22 19.82 -2.34
N VAL A 377 14.97 18.92 -2.95
CA VAL A 377 14.47 17.62 -3.44
C VAL A 377 15.20 16.48 -2.75
N LEU A 378 14.42 15.54 -2.24
CA LEU A 378 14.90 14.29 -1.67
C LEU A 378 14.75 13.17 -2.70
N ALA A 379 15.79 12.35 -2.84
CA ALA A 379 15.87 11.29 -3.83
C ALA A 379 16.39 9.98 -3.22
N VAL A 380 15.68 8.88 -3.45
CA VAL A 380 16.05 7.54 -2.96
C VAL A 380 16.53 6.68 -4.10
N THR A 381 17.72 6.09 -3.95
CA THR A 381 18.26 5.12 -4.90
C THR A 381 17.69 3.72 -4.66
N ALA A 382 17.78 2.84 -5.66
CA ALA A 382 17.37 1.43 -5.51
C ALA A 382 18.14 0.66 -4.41
N ALA A 383 19.33 1.13 -4.02
CA ALA A 383 20.12 0.57 -2.93
C ALA A 383 19.81 1.21 -1.56
N GLY A 384 18.77 2.04 -1.47
CA GLY A 384 18.32 2.64 -0.22
C GLY A 384 19.09 3.87 0.25
N SER A 385 20.05 4.39 -0.52
CA SER A 385 20.68 5.68 -0.22
C SER A 385 19.68 6.80 -0.45
N LEU A 386 19.45 7.61 0.58
CA LEU A 386 18.69 8.86 0.51
C LEU A 386 19.65 10.04 0.33
N ARG A 387 19.33 10.89 -0.65
CA ARG A 387 20.12 12.05 -1.02
C ARG A 387 19.26 13.32 -1.00
N ILE A 388 19.87 14.44 -0.62
CA ILE A 388 19.32 15.78 -0.77
C ILE A 388 19.96 16.48 -1.97
N TYR A 389 19.13 17.16 -2.74
CA TYR A 389 19.49 18.07 -3.83
C TYR A 389 18.89 19.43 -3.50
N THR A 390 19.75 20.38 -3.15
CA THR A 390 19.32 21.72 -2.74
C THR A 390 19.00 22.59 -3.94
N GLY A 391 17.88 23.30 -3.91
CA GLY A 391 17.50 24.26 -4.94
C GLY A 391 18.32 25.56 -4.83
N ASP A 392 18.50 26.26 -5.94
CA ASP A 392 19.13 27.59 -5.91
C ASP A 392 18.11 28.74 -5.75
N GLY A 393 16.81 28.42 -5.79
CA GLY A 393 15.69 29.36 -5.69
C GLY A 393 15.44 30.15 -6.98
N SER A 394 16.05 29.74 -8.10
CA SER A 394 15.91 30.35 -9.42
C SER A 394 15.61 29.33 -10.52
N GLY A 395 15.12 28.15 -10.13
CA GLY A 395 14.75 27.08 -11.05
C GLY A 395 15.94 26.18 -11.42
N SER A 396 17.00 26.17 -10.61
CA SER A 396 18.13 25.27 -10.76
C SER A 396 18.63 24.72 -9.42
N TRP A 397 19.78 24.05 -9.44
CA TRP A 397 20.35 23.36 -8.29
C TRP A 397 21.55 24.11 -7.72
N ALA A 398 21.67 24.10 -6.39
CA ALA A 398 22.87 24.55 -5.70
C ALA A 398 23.89 23.41 -5.55
N GLU A 399 25.17 23.75 -5.60
CA GLU A 399 26.28 22.80 -5.38
C GLU A 399 26.68 22.76 -3.89
N PRO A 400 27.12 21.60 -3.36
CA PRO A 400 27.33 20.34 -4.07
C PRO A 400 26.04 19.52 -4.29
N LEU A 401 25.88 18.91 -5.46
CA LEU A 401 24.72 18.07 -5.77
C LEU A 401 24.72 16.72 -5.03
N GLY A 402 23.52 16.28 -4.59
CA GLY A 402 23.25 14.88 -4.24
C GLY A 402 23.96 14.40 -2.98
N ILE A 403 23.95 15.20 -1.92
CA ILE A 403 24.57 14.86 -0.63
C ILE A 403 23.80 13.69 0.00
N VAL A 404 24.51 12.65 0.43
CA VAL A 404 23.89 11.49 1.10
C VAL A 404 23.53 11.87 2.53
N ILE A 405 22.26 11.73 2.89
CA ILE A 405 21.72 12.05 4.22
C ILE A 405 21.07 10.87 4.93
N GLY A 406 21.04 9.69 4.28
CA GLY A 406 20.49 8.48 4.89
C GLY A 406 20.76 7.21 4.08
N SER A 407 20.50 6.08 4.72
CA SER A 407 20.59 4.72 4.16
C SER A 407 19.35 3.90 4.54
N GLU A 408 19.11 2.79 3.83
CA GLU A 408 17.98 1.87 4.06
C GLU A 408 16.59 2.53 3.81
N TRP A 409 16.52 3.55 2.96
CA TRP A 409 15.27 4.21 2.59
C TRP A 409 14.48 3.46 1.50
N ASP A 410 15.04 2.38 0.95
CA ASP A 410 14.37 1.44 0.05
C ASP A 410 13.29 0.61 0.76
N GLN A 411 13.33 0.54 2.10
CA GLN A 411 12.30 -0.13 2.90
C GLN A 411 10.91 0.53 2.80
N PHE A 412 10.86 1.79 2.38
CA PHE A 412 9.61 2.51 2.22
C PHE A 412 8.98 2.20 0.88
N ILE A 413 7.68 1.93 0.87
CA ILE A 413 6.88 1.85 -0.36
C ILE A 413 6.37 3.24 -0.77
N ASN A 414 6.24 4.16 0.19
CA ASN A 414 5.83 5.54 -0.06
C ASN A 414 6.56 6.52 0.88
N LEU A 415 6.84 7.73 0.38
CA LEU A 415 7.43 8.83 1.12
C LEU A 415 6.64 10.10 0.81
N THR A 416 6.37 10.89 1.84
CA THR A 416 5.77 12.20 1.68
C THR A 416 6.25 13.18 2.75
N SER A 417 6.11 14.48 2.48
CA SER A 417 6.36 15.53 3.45
C SER A 417 5.07 16.30 3.70
N PRO A 418 4.54 16.31 4.93
CA PRO A 418 3.44 17.19 5.31
C PRO A 418 3.90 18.62 5.61
N GLY A 419 5.21 18.89 5.70
CA GLY A 419 5.74 20.13 6.26
C GLY A 419 6.19 19.92 7.71
N ASP A 420 6.06 20.95 8.55
CA ASP A 420 6.39 20.87 9.98
C ASP A 420 5.28 20.15 10.77
N PHE A 421 5.35 18.82 10.77
CA PHE A 421 4.35 17.96 11.39
C PHE A 421 4.47 17.91 12.92
N THR A 422 5.65 18.24 13.44
CA THR A 422 5.96 18.20 14.87
C THR A 422 5.92 19.56 15.55
N GLY A 423 5.72 20.64 14.80
CA GLY A 423 5.66 22.01 15.29
C GLY A 423 7.01 22.54 15.79
N ASP A 424 8.12 21.95 15.34
CA ASP A 424 9.48 22.30 15.79
C ASP A 424 10.20 23.30 14.86
N GLY A 425 9.52 23.72 13.79
CA GLY A 425 10.01 24.66 12.79
C GLY A 425 10.82 24.01 11.67
N ALA A 426 10.98 22.68 11.66
CA ALA A 426 11.64 21.94 10.59
C ALA A 426 10.65 21.09 9.79
N THR A 427 10.91 20.90 8.51
CA THR A 427 10.10 20.03 7.66
C THR A 427 10.36 18.56 7.98
N ASP A 428 9.29 17.78 8.09
CA ASP A 428 9.31 16.38 8.49
C ASP A 428 9.00 15.45 7.31
N ILE A 429 9.47 14.19 7.39
CA ILE A 429 9.17 13.16 6.39
C ILE A 429 8.36 12.04 7.01
N LEU A 430 7.32 11.62 6.29
CA LEU A 430 6.55 10.43 6.58
C LEU A 430 6.90 9.33 5.59
N GLY A 431 7.24 8.16 6.11
CA GLY A 431 7.53 6.97 5.33
C GLY A 431 6.59 5.82 5.66
N VAL A 432 6.06 5.18 4.64
CA VAL A 432 5.24 3.97 4.77
C VAL A 432 6.08 2.76 4.39
N THR A 433 6.21 1.80 5.30
CA THR A 433 6.86 0.51 5.03
C THR A 433 5.90 -0.46 4.35
N ASP A 434 6.43 -1.52 3.74
CA ASP A 434 5.65 -2.56 3.06
C ASP A 434 4.64 -3.28 3.99
N ASP A 435 4.94 -3.38 5.28
CA ASP A 435 4.06 -3.92 6.32
C ASP A 435 3.02 -2.91 6.84
N GLY A 436 2.98 -1.71 6.24
CA GLY A 436 1.95 -0.68 6.43
C GLY A 436 2.18 0.17 7.67
N VAL A 437 3.38 0.13 8.24
CA VAL A 437 3.78 0.97 9.35
C VAL A 437 4.11 2.36 8.82
N LEU A 438 3.43 3.37 9.38
CA LEU A 438 3.76 4.76 9.12
C LEU A 438 4.84 5.21 10.11
N ARG A 439 5.95 5.68 9.57
CA ARG A 439 7.09 6.20 10.32
C ARG A 439 7.26 7.69 10.11
N LEU A 440 7.52 8.40 11.20
CA LEU A 440 7.88 9.81 11.22
C LEU A 440 9.40 9.97 11.32
N TYR A 441 9.99 10.71 10.39
CA TYR A 441 11.37 11.13 10.40
C TYR A 441 11.42 12.64 10.58
N ARG A 442 11.87 13.07 11.76
CA ARG A 442 11.92 14.49 12.10
C ARG A 442 13.08 15.17 11.41
N GLY A 443 12.80 16.30 10.75
CA GLY A 443 13.85 17.15 10.19
C GLY A 443 14.64 17.85 11.29
N ASN A 444 15.77 18.46 10.92
CA ASN A 444 16.48 19.39 11.80
C ASN A 444 16.56 20.81 11.24
N GLY A 445 15.93 21.07 10.09
CA GLY A 445 15.99 22.37 9.39
C GLY A 445 17.40 22.74 8.92
N ALA A 446 18.29 21.75 8.77
CA ALA A 446 19.69 21.92 8.39
C ALA A 446 20.15 20.80 7.44
N GLY A 447 19.23 20.19 6.70
CA GLY A 447 19.51 19.17 5.69
C GLY A 447 19.72 17.77 6.27
N GLY A 448 19.25 17.52 7.49
CA GLY A 448 19.41 16.24 8.17
C GLY A 448 18.27 15.92 9.14
N TRP A 449 18.55 15.03 10.09
CA TRP A 449 17.54 14.48 11.00
C TRP A 449 17.67 15.04 12.40
N GLY A 450 16.53 15.33 13.01
CA GLY A 450 16.41 15.66 14.42
C GLY A 450 16.57 14.44 15.33
N THR A 451 16.37 14.66 16.63
CA THR A 451 16.27 13.55 17.59
C THR A 451 14.95 12.81 17.39
N HIS A 452 14.92 11.50 17.67
CA HIS A 452 13.70 10.69 17.59
C HIS A 452 13.12 10.53 16.17
N SER A 453 13.99 10.41 15.15
CA SER A 453 13.58 10.09 13.79
C SER A 453 13.42 8.57 13.57
N GLY A 454 12.45 8.19 12.73
CA GLY A 454 12.10 6.80 12.45
C GLY A 454 11.05 6.20 13.39
N GLU A 455 10.35 7.04 14.17
CA GLU A 455 9.31 6.64 15.11
C GLU A 455 8.08 6.09 14.37
N GLN A 456 7.53 4.97 14.84
CA GLN A 456 6.24 4.48 14.36
C GLN A 456 5.12 5.35 14.93
N ILE A 457 4.32 5.97 14.05
CA ILE A 457 3.19 6.83 14.42
C ILE A 457 1.85 6.32 13.90
N GLY A 458 1.84 5.21 13.16
CA GLY A 458 0.62 4.59 12.66
C GLY A 458 0.86 3.20 12.05
N THR A 459 -0.24 2.49 11.80
CA THR A 459 -0.29 1.20 11.10
C THR A 459 -1.46 1.19 10.12
N GLY A 460 -1.44 0.34 9.10
CA GLY A 460 -2.52 0.26 8.09
C GLY A 460 -2.41 1.32 6.98
N TRP A 461 -1.18 1.78 6.69
CA TRP A 461 -0.90 2.82 5.70
C TRP A 461 -0.41 2.27 4.35
N HIS A 462 -0.76 1.03 3.99
CA HIS A 462 -0.21 0.26 2.85
C HIS A 462 -0.53 0.76 1.45
#